data_AF-A0A397WNP3-F1
#
_entry.id   AF-A0A397WNP3-F1
#
_cell.length_a   1.000
_cell.length_b   1.000
_cell.length_c   1.000
_cell.angle_alpha   90.00
_cell.angle_beta   90.00
_cell.angle_gamma   90.00
#
_symmetry.space_group_name_H-M   'P 1'
#
loop_
_entity.id
_entity.type
_entity.pdbx_description
1 polymer ?
#
loop_
_entity_poly.entity_id
_entity_poly.type
_entity_poly.pdbx_seq_one_letter_code
_entity_poly.pdbx_strand_id
1 'polypeptide(L)'
;MRIHEMVETSYFLLKLYNRYANKVYNRISNPDLKLLFKISYRDDDLRKLIEEISKYRIEFTNNIKDGNLNEAYRIFKEIEKLYNSFENKIIERIESLVKIRALDIARSELR
;
A
#
# COMPACT_ATOMS: atom_id res chain seq x y z
N MET A 1 4.53 -0.85 -17.22
CA MET A 1 4.63 -2.05 -16.36
C MET A 1 3.51 -3.00 -16.73
N ARG A 2 3.73 -4.32 -16.72
CA ARG A 2 2.69 -5.30 -17.05
C ARG A 2 1.68 -5.40 -15.89
N ILE A 3 0.40 -5.68 -16.17
CA ILE A 3 -0.64 -5.82 -15.13
C ILE A 3 -0.24 -6.85 -14.06
N HIS A 4 0.39 -7.95 -14.46
CA HIS A 4 0.86 -8.96 -13.51
C HIS A 4 1.91 -8.40 -12.54
N GLU A 5 2.87 -7.62 -13.06
CA GLU A 5 3.90 -6.96 -12.25
C GLU A 5 3.29 -5.93 -11.30
N MET A 6 2.25 -5.20 -11.71
CA MET A 6 1.51 -4.28 -10.84
C MET A 6 0.93 -5.01 -9.63
N VAL A 7 0.23 -6.13 -9.84
CA VAL A 7 -0.36 -6.93 -8.77
C VAL A 7 0.72 -7.46 -7.81
N GLU A 8 1.76 -8.08 -8.34
CA GLU A 8 2.84 -8.65 -7.52
C GLU A 8 3.57 -7.57 -6.72
N THR A 9 3.86 -6.44 -7.35
CA THR A 9 4.51 -5.29 -6.71
C THR A 9 3.64 -4.75 -5.58
N SER A 10 2.33 -4.61 -5.79
CA SER A 10 1.45 -4.12 -4.72
C SER A 10 1.40 -5.07 -3.52
N TYR A 11 1.31 -6.39 -3.74
CA TYR A 11 1.39 -7.37 -2.64
C TYR A 11 2.73 -7.32 -1.92
N PHE A 12 3.84 -7.24 -2.66
CA PHE A 12 5.18 -7.17 -2.10
C PHE A 12 5.36 -5.92 -1.23
N LEU A 13 5.00 -4.74 -1.76
CA LEU A 13 5.14 -3.48 -1.05
C LEU A 13 4.27 -3.44 0.21
N LEU A 14 3.02 -3.91 0.14
CA LEU A 14 2.14 -3.97 1.31
C LEU A 14 2.73 -4.87 2.41
N LYS A 15 3.26 -6.04 2.03
CA LYS A 15 3.91 -6.96 2.98
C LYS A 15 5.15 -6.34 3.60
N LEU A 16 5.96 -5.63 2.80
CA LEU A 16 7.15 -4.92 3.28
C LEU A 16 6.78 -3.80 4.25
N TYR A 17 5.79 -2.99 3.90
CA TYR A 17 5.23 -1.93 4.75
C TYR A 17 4.77 -2.50 6.09
N ASN A 18 3.91 -3.54 6.09
CA ASN A 18 3.41 -4.17 7.30
C ASN A 18 4.53 -4.75 8.18
N ARG A 19 5.55 -5.36 7.56
CA ARG A 19 6.73 -5.86 8.29
C ARG A 19 7.51 -4.72 8.94
N TYR A 20 7.70 -3.60 8.23
CA TYR A 20 8.43 -2.46 8.76
C TYR A 20 7.65 -1.72 9.84
N ALA A 21 6.34 -1.53 9.65
CA ALA A 21 5.43 -0.99 10.64
C ALA A 21 5.53 -1.73 11.98
N ASN A 22 5.48 -3.07 11.95
CA ASN A 22 5.65 -3.90 13.14
C ASN A 22 7.01 -3.69 13.83
N LYS A 23 8.10 -3.58 13.05
CA LYS A 23 9.43 -3.27 13.59
C LYS A 23 9.47 -1.90 14.26
N VAL A 24 8.89 -0.88 13.65
CA VAL A 24 8.81 0.47 14.21
C VAL A 24 8.02 0.45 15.51
N TYR A 25 6.83 -0.14 15.51
CA TYR A 25 5.98 -0.25 16.70
C TYR A 25 6.72 -0.89 17.90
N ASN A 26 7.48 -1.95 17.66
CA ASN A 26 8.25 -2.63 18.70
C ASN A 26 9.43 -1.79 19.25
N ARG A 27 9.94 -0.84 18.47
CA ARG A 27 11.05 0.04 18.86
C ARG A 27 10.60 1.31 19.58
N ILE A 28 9.34 1.73 19.39
CA ILE A 28 8.79 2.88 20.10
C ILE A 28 8.81 2.54 21.59
N SER A 29 9.41 3.40 22.40
CA SER A 29 9.46 3.23 23.86
C SER A 29 8.33 3.99 24.55
N ASN A 30 7.92 5.12 23.98
CA ASN A 30 6.91 5.98 24.54
C ASN A 30 5.48 5.41 24.35
N PRO A 31 4.69 5.22 25.43
CA PRO A 31 3.32 4.69 25.34
C PRO A 31 2.35 5.53 24.50
N ASP A 32 2.43 6.86 24.58
CA ASP A 32 1.55 7.77 23.83
C ASP A 32 1.82 7.66 22.32
N LEU A 33 3.10 7.57 21.94
CA LEU A 33 3.50 7.36 20.54
C LEU A 33 3.08 5.98 20.02
N LYS A 34 3.08 4.93 20.87
CA LYS A 34 2.50 3.63 20.51
C LYS A 34 1.01 3.71 20.26
N LEU A 35 0.28 4.46 21.07
CA LEU A 35 -1.16 4.67 20.88
C LEU A 35 -1.42 5.44 19.58
N LEU A 36 -0.69 6.54 19.36
CA LEU A 36 -0.76 7.31 18.12
C LEU A 36 -0.50 6.43 16.90
N PHE A 37 0.56 5.61 16.94
CA PHE A 37 0.88 4.66 15.88
C PHE A 37 -0.30 3.74 15.56
N LYS A 38 -0.92 3.13 16.59
CA LYS A 38 -2.05 2.21 16.39
C LYS A 38 -3.25 2.87 15.74
N ILE A 39 -3.53 4.13 16.08
CA ILE A 39 -4.65 4.90 15.51
C ILE A 39 -4.36 5.27 14.04
N SER A 40 -3.10 5.58 13.74
CA SER A 40 -2.65 5.98 12.39
C SER A 40 -2.41 4.80 11.45
N TYR A 41 -2.09 3.61 11.99
CA TYR A 41 -1.83 2.42 11.22
C TYR A 41 -3.13 1.86 10.64
N ARG A 42 -3.27 1.94 9.31
CA ARG A 42 -4.39 1.35 8.56
C ARG A 42 -3.85 0.82 7.24
N ASP A 43 -4.17 -0.43 6.92
CA ASP A 43 -3.80 -1.09 5.67
C ASP A 43 -5.01 -1.66 4.91
N ASP A 44 -6.22 -1.56 5.47
CA ASP A 44 -7.45 -2.08 4.85
C ASP A 44 -7.75 -1.45 3.49
N ASP A 45 -7.50 -0.15 3.33
CA ASP A 45 -7.70 0.55 2.06
C ASP A 45 -6.69 0.11 0.99
N LEU A 46 -5.43 -0.11 1.39
CA LEU A 46 -4.42 -0.69 0.51
C LEU A 46 -4.78 -2.12 0.08
N ARG A 47 -5.29 -2.96 1.00
CA ARG A 47 -5.75 -4.32 0.68
C ARG A 47 -6.89 -4.30 -0.33
N LYS A 48 -7.89 -3.44 -0.13
CA LYS A 48 -9.02 -3.27 -1.05
C LYS A 48 -8.56 -2.88 -2.45
N LEU A 49 -7.60 -1.95 -2.57
CA LEU A 49 -7.04 -1.57 -3.87
C LEU A 49 -6.37 -2.76 -4.56
N ILE A 50 -5.59 -3.57 -3.85
CA ILE A 50 -4.95 -4.77 -4.43
C ILE A 50 -6.01 -5.78 -4.90
N GLU A 51 -7.06 -6.00 -4.11
CA GLU A 51 -8.16 -6.89 -4.47
C GLU A 51 -8.90 -6.42 -5.73
N GLU A 52 -9.17 -5.11 -5.84
CA GLU A 52 -9.80 -4.51 -7.02
C GLU A 52 -8.92 -4.64 -8.27
N ILE A 53 -7.63 -4.29 -8.16
CA ILE A 53 -6.66 -4.46 -9.26
C ILE A 53 -6.62 -5.94 -9.71
N SER A 54 -6.65 -6.87 -8.76
CA SER A 54 -6.63 -8.31 -9.04
C SER A 54 -7.90 -8.79 -9.76
N LYS A 55 -9.07 -8.26 -9.39
CA LYS A 55 -10.33 -8.53 -10.09
C LYS A 55 -10.31 -7.99 -11.52
N TYR A 56 -9.89 -6.74 -11.70
CA TYR A 56 -9.77 -6.14 -13.04
C TYR A 56 -8.73 -6.83 -13.91
N ARG A 57 -7.67 -7.40 -13.35
CA ARG A 57 -6.73 -8.25 -14.10
C ARG A 57 -7.43 -9.46 -14.74
N ILE A 58 -8.35 -10.10 -14.02
CA ILE A 58 -9.12 -11.24 -14.53
C ILE A 58 -10.04 -10.77 -15.66
N GLU A 59 -10.77 -9.68 -15.43
CA GLU A 59 -11.68 -9.08 -16.42
C GLU A 59 -10.95 -8.64 -17.70
N PHE A 60 -9.78 -8.02 -17.55
CA PHE A 60 -8.89 -7.67 -18.66
C PHE A 60 -8.53 -8.91 -19.47
N THR A 61 -8.12 -9.99 -18.79
CA THR A 61 -7.69 -11.23 -19.45
C THR A 61 -8.84 -11.87 -20.22
N ASN A 62 -10.06 -11.85 -19.68
CA ASN A 62 -11.25 -12.38 -20.35
C ASN A 62 -11.59 -11.56 -21.60
N ASN A 63 -11.61 -10.22 -21.50
CA ASN A 63 -11.88 -9.36 -22.66
C ASN A 63 -10.85 -9.52 -23.78
N ILE A 64 -9.57 -9.74 -23.44
CA ILE A 64 -8.55 -10.07 -24.46
C ILE A 64 -8.87 -11.39 -25.17
N LYS A 65 -9.26 -12.44 -24.43
CA LYS A 65 -9.63 -13.74 -25.01
C LYS A 65 -10.86 -13.64 -25.92
N ASP A 66 -11.83 -12.81 -25.54
CA ASP A 66 -13.07 -12.60 -26.27
C ASP A 66 -12.91 -11.65 -27.48
N GLY A 67 -11.72 -11.09 -27.69
CA GLY A 67 -11.45 -10.12 -28.77
C GLY A 67 -11.98 -8.71 -28.52
N ASN A 68 -12.47 -8.43 -27.31
CA ASN A 68 -13.03 -7.14 -26.90
C ASN A 68 -11.91 -6.15 -26.52
N LEU A 69 -11.07 -5.79 -27.50
CA LEU A 69 -9.85 -5.00 -27.26
C LEU A 69 -10.11 -3.59 -26.69
N ASN A 70 -11.20 -2.93 -27.10
CA ASN A 70 -11.57 -1.62 -26.58
C ASN A 70 -11.87 -1.68 -25.08
N GLU A 71 -12.59 -2.71 -24.65
CA GLU A 71 -12.96 -2.90 -23.25
C GLU A 71 -11.75 -3.35 -22.41
N ALA A 72 -10.92 -4.24 -22.96
CA ALA A 72 -9.64 -4.57 -22.33
C ALA A 72 -8.76 -3.33 -22.12
N TYR A 73 -8.69 -2.42 -23.10
CA TYR A 73 -7.94 -1.18 -22.96
C TYR A 73 -8.53 -0.25 -21.87
N ARG A 74 -9.86 -0.14 -21.81
CA ARG A 74 -10.56 0.63 -20.76
C ARG A 74 -10.21 0.07 -19.37
N ILE A 75 -10.31 -1.24 -19.18
CA ILE A 75 -9.98 -1.91 -17.91
C ILE A 75 -8.51 -1.72 -17.56
N PHE A 76 -7.60 -1.81 -18.54
CA PHE A 76 -6.17 -1.54 -18.32
C PHE A 76 -5.95 -0.13 -17.75
N LYS A 77 -6.65 0.90 -18.25
CA LYS A 77 -6.54 2.25 -17.72
C LYS A 77 -7.03 2.39 -16.28
N GLU A 78 -8.08 1.65 -15.91
CA GLU A 78 -8.52 1.65 -14.51
C GLU A 78 -7.57 0.91 -13.59
N ILE A 79 -6.93 -0.17 -14.06
CA ILE A 79 -5.84 -0.82 -13.32
C ILE A 79 -4.69 0.17 -13.09
N GLU A 80 -4.25 0.92 -14.11
CA GLU A 80 -3.18 1.93 -13.95
C GLU A 80 -3.55 2.99 -12.90
N LYS A 81 -4.80 3.48 -12.93
CA LYS A 81 -5.28 4.46 -11.97
C LYS A 81 -5.31 3.93 -10.53
N LEU A 82 -5.82 2.70 -10.33
CA LEU A 82 -5.85 2.07 -9.01
C LEU A 82 -4.45 1.79 -8.49
N TYR A 83 -3.54 1.34 -9.36
CA TYR A 83 -2.15 1.10 -9.01
C TYR A 83 -1.44 2.38 -8.56
N ASN A 84 -1.60 3.48 -9.30
CA ASN A 84 -1.02 4.77 -8.89
C ASN A 84 -1.60 5.27 -7.55
N SER A 85 -2.89 5.06 -7.32
CA SER A 85 -3.54 5.36 -6.03
C SER A 85 -2.94 4.54 -4.89
N PHE A 86 -2.68 3.24 -5.13
CA PHE A 86 -2.01 2.37 -4.18
C PHE A 86 -0.59 2.86 -3.87
N GLU A 87 0.20 3.23 -4.88
CA GLU A 87 1.57 3.74 -4.69
C GLU A 87 1.60 5.02 -3.88
N ASN A 88 0.73 5.99 -4.19
CA ASN A 88 0.68 7.24 -3.44
C ASN A 88 0.34 6.99 -1.97
N LYS A 89 -0.67 6.15 -1.71
CA LYS A 89 -1.06 5.80 -0.34
C LYS A 89 0.06 5.08 0.40
N ILE A 90 0.77 4.15 -0.23
CA ILE A 90 1.84 3.44 0.47
C ILE A 90 3.00 4.38 0.84
N ILE A 91 3.31 5.35 -0.04
CA ILE A 91 4.30 6.40 0.23
C ILE A 91 3.88 7.24 1.44
N GLU A 92 2.65 7.76 1.46
CA GLU A 92 2.10 8.55 2.58
C GLU A 92 2.18 7.79 3.93
N ARG A 93 1.92 6.49 3.90
CA ARG A 93 2.02 5.62 5.07
C ARG A 93 3.46 5.45 5.53
N ILE A 94 4.39 5.23 4.61
CA ILE A 94 5.83 5.16 4.92
C ILE A 94 6.32 6.46 5.56
N GLU A 95 5.95 7.62 5.00
CA GLU A 95 6.30 8.92 5.57
C GLU A 95 5.77 9.09 6.99
N SER A 96 4.54 8.66 7.25
CA SER A 96 3.93 8.69 8.58
C SER A 96 4.71 7.84 9.58
N LEU A 97 5.12 6.62 9.17
CA LEU A 97 5.95 5.74 10.01
C LEU A 97 7.31 6.38 10.34
N VAL A 98 7.95 7.03 9.36
CA VAL A 98 9.23 7.72 9.55
C VAL A 98 9.08 8.88 10.54
N LYS A 99 8.04 9.71 10.39
CA LYS A 99 7.75 10.83 11.29
C LYS A 99 7.54 10.36 12.74
N ILE A 100 6.74 9.32 12.96
CA ILE A 100 6.52 8.77 14.31
C ILE A 100 7.83 8.27 14.92
N ARG A 101 8.67 7.57 14.14
CA ARG A 101 9.96 7.09 14.65
C ARG A 101 10.93 8.23 14.97
N ALA A 102 10.97 9.28 14.15
CA ALA A 102 11.81 10.45 14.41
C ALA A 102 11.40 11.15 15.70
N LEU A 103 10.10 11.29 15.97
CA LEU A 103 9.58 11.87 17.21
C LEU A 103 9.96 11.04 18.46
N ASP A 104 9.92 9.71 18.37
CA ASP A 104 10.34 8.83 19.47
C ASP A 104 11.84 8.97 19.76
N ILE A 105 12.68 9.06 18.72
CA ILE A 105 14.13 9.29 18.88
C ILE A 105 14.40 10.66 19.52
N ALA A 106 13.84 11.73 18.96
CA ALA A 106 14.07 13.09 19.47
C ALA A 106 13.62 13.23 20.94
N ARG A 107 12.51 12.59 21.33
CA ARG A 107 12.08 12.55 22.74
C ARG A 107 13.02 11.78 23.64
N SER A 108 13.67 10.73 23.14
CA SER A 108 14.62 9.95 23.93
C SER A 108 15.94 10.68 24.19
N GLU A 109 16.35 11.58 23.30
CA GLU A 109 17.58 12.39 23.42
C GLU A 109 17.41 13.61 24.34
N LEU A 110 16.17 14.01 24.63
CA LEU A 110 15.84 15.11 25.54
C LEU A 110 15.76 14.68 27.02
N ARG A 111 16.00 13.39 27.33
CA ARG A 111 16.02 12.84 28.68
C ARG A 111 17.45 12.52 29.10
#